data_AF-G2R5B1-F1
#
_entry.id   AF-G2R5B1-F1
#
_cell.length_a   1.000
_cell.length_b   1.000
_cell.length_c   1.000
_cell.angle_alpha   90.00
_cell.angle_beta   90.00
_cell.angle_gamma   90.00
#
_symmetry.space_group_name_H-M   'P 1'
#
loop_
_entity.id
_entity.type
_entity.pdbx_description
1 polymer ?
#
loop_
_entity_poly.entity_id
_entity_poly.type
_entity_poly.pdbx_seq_one_letter_code
_entity_poly.pdbx_strand_id
1 'polypeptide(L)'
;MRVCLFRGLAGPRSTHPAVRRSILTAASAGPTPESSQADATQLTQQQHNPQPEVAPNSDSPASPPAANSTPTQPPLVYPSAPSPHHTDLRSFLAHAARTNLSPTSTVYVGTHYEYTASLALARYGLSLRRVGGVADAGIDLLGTWSLPTPVPTDPARQQHHTVQLRVLAQCKAVQRPGPHLVRELEGAFAAAPAGWRGRTGVVGLLVAEKPATRGIREALGRSRWPMGFVACSRAGKVEQFLWNRRAEEEGLEGLGVGTRYALDGEKELVLTWRGRNLPFVEGEAADG
;
A
#
# COMPACT_ATOMS: atom_id res chain seq x y z
N MET A 1 15.17 44.73 -43.87
CA MET A 1 14.16 44.41 -44.91
C MET A 1 13.74 42.95 -44.74
N ARG A 2 12.42 42.68 -44.74
CA ARG A 2 11.69 41.38 -44.55
C ARG A 2 11.72 40.86 -43.10
N VAL A 3 10.71 41.01 -42.23
CA VAL A 3 9.24 40.93 -42.31
C VAL A 3 8.74 39.61 -42.88
N CYS A 4 8.35 38.68 -42.00
CA CYS A 4 7.43 37.59 -42.29
C CYS A 4 6.24 37.70 -41.33
N LEU A 5 5.11 38.14 -41.88
CA LEU A 5 3.78 38.05 -41.30
C LEU A 5 3.29 36.59 -41.39
N PHE A 6 2.71 36.08 -40.31
CA PHE A 6 1.74 35.00 -40.39
C PHE A 6 0.42 35.47 -39.78
N ARG A 7 -0.56 35.69 -40.67
CA ARG A 7 -1.99 35.77 -40.38
C ARG A 7 -2.53 34.33 -40.33
N GLY A 8 -3.35 34.02 -39.33
CA GLY A 8 -4.00 32.71 -39.19
C GLY A 8 -5.30 32.80 -38.41
N LEU A 9 -6.35 33.21 -39.13
CA LEU A 9 -7.80 32.99 -39.00
C LEU A 9 -8.34 32.34 -37.71
N ALA A 10 -9.21 33.10 -37.03
CA ALA A 10 -10.13 32.63 -36.01
C ALA A 10 -11.39 31.98 -36.64
N GLY A 11 -11.79 30.82 -36.10
CA GLY A 11 -13.03 30.12 -36.40
C GLY A 11 -13.62 29.47 -35.13
N PRO A 12 -14.93 29.18 -35.07
CA PRO A 12 -15.72 29.56 -33.90
C PRO A 12 -16.22 28.42 -32.99
N ARG A 13 -16.49 28.83 -31.74
CA ARG A 13 -17.61 28.48 -30.84
C ARG A 13 -17.88 27.01 -30.46
N SER A 14 -17.49 26.75 -29.22
CA SER A 14 -18.09 25.90 -28.20
C SER A 14 -19.61 25.68 -28.29
N THR A 15 -20.02 24.42 -28.17
CA THR A 15 -21.38 24.01 -27.78
C THR A 15 -21.29 22.96 -26.67
N HIS A 16 -21.63 23.36 -25.44
CA HIS A 16 -21.91 22.47 -24.32
C HIS A 16 -23.37 22.01 -24.37
N PRO A 17 -23.68 20.72 -24.14
CA PRO A 17 -25.01 20.33 -23.69
C PRO A 17 -25.12 20.41 -22.16
N ALA A 18 -26.08 21.21 -21.71
CA ALA A 18 -26.48 21.37 -20.33
C ALA A 18 -27.24 20.14 -19.82
N VAL A 19 -26.79 19.56 -18.70
CA VAL A 19 -27.54 18.54 -17.96
C VAL A 19 -28.34 19.23 -16.86
N ARG A 20 -29.67 19.10 -16.96
CA ARG A 20 -30.66 19.57 -15.98
C ARG A 20 -30.41 18.92 -14.60
N ARG A 21 -30.28 19.76 -13.57
CA ARG A 21 -30.43 19.36 -12.16
C ARG A 21 -31.87 19.62 -11.74
N SER A 22 -32.56 18.57 -11.28
CA SER A 22 -33.85 18.71 -10.59
C SER A 22 -33.60 19.19 -9.16
N ILE A 23 -34.33 20.23 -8.79
CA ILE A 23 -34.38 20.87 -7.48
C ILE A 23 -35.54 20.23 -6.72
N LEU A 24 -35.29 19.75 -5.50
CA LEU A 24 -36.32 19.54 -4.49
C LEU A 24 -35.83 20.18 -3.19
N THR A 25 -36.55 21.22 -2.78
CA THR A 25 -36.39 21.90 -1.49
C THR A 25 -37.78 22.15 -0.92
N ALA A 26 -37.99 21.78 0.35
CA ALA A 26 -38.83 22.39 1.41
C ALA A 26 -39.13 21.27 2.43
N ALA A 27 -38.63 21.23 3.66
CA ALA A 27 -38.59 22.18 4.79
C ALA A 27 -39.93 22.29 5.56
N SER A 28 -39.83 22.21 6.90
CA SER A 28 -40.77 22.58 7.99
C SER A 28 -41.01 21.40 8.96
N ALA A 29 -40.95 21.47 10.29
CA ALA A 29 -40.61 22.51 11.28
C ALA A 29 -40.36 21.81 12.64
N GLY A 30 -39.64 22.46 13.57
CA GLY A 30 -39.66 22.13 15.02
C GLY A 30 -40.99 22.51 15.70
N PRO A 31 -41.15 22.46 17.04
CA PRO A 31 -40.14 22.67 18.09
C PRO A 31 -40.16 21.68 19.29
N THR A 32 -39.18 21.86 20.19
CA THR A 32 -38.95 21.35 21.58
C THR A 32 -40.04 21.79 22.59
N PRO A 33 -39.97 21.62 23.94
CA PRO A 33 -39.05 20.89 24.87
C PRO A 33 -39.76 20.08 26.01
N GLU A 34 -39.04 19.36 26.87
CA GLU A 34 -39.31 19.17 28.33
C GLU A 34 -38.20 18.29 28.96
N SER A 35 -37.39 18.81 29.90
CA SER A 35 -37.47 18.66 31.38
C SER A 35 -37.13 17.22 31.85
N SER A 36 -36.43 16.90 32.94
CA SER A 36 -36.01 17.60 34.16
C SER A 36 -35.01 16.70 34.93
N GLN A 37 -34.10 17.33 35.69
CA GLN A 37 -33.54 16.92 37.01
C GLN A 37 -32.81 15.56 37.15
N ALA A 38 -31.50 15.54 37.47
CA ALA A 38 -30.85 15.78 38.78
C ALA A 38 -31.12 14.65 39.79
N ASP A 39 -30.08 13.90 40.17
CA ASP A 39 -29.63 13.90 41.57
C ASP A 39 -28.22 13.30 41.75
N ALA A 40 -27.52 13.85 42.74
CA ALA A 40 -26.21 13.45 43.22
C ALA A 40 -26.30 12.17 44.08
N THR A 41 -25.17 11.49 44.34
CA THR A 41 -24.54 11.37 45.67
C THR A 41 -23.26 10.51 45.57
N GLN A 42 -22.15 11.02 46.09
CA GLN A 42 -20.93 10.26 46.42
C GLN A 42 -21.21 9.30 47.59
N LEU A 43 -20.46 8.19 47.69
CA LEU A 43 -20.04 7.65 49.00
C LEU A 43 -18.81 6.75 48.83
N THR A 44 -17.71 7.25 49.39
CA THR A 44 -16.44 6.57 49.66
C THR A 44 -16.62 5.52 50.75
N GLN A 45 -15.91 4.39 50.67
CA GLN A 45 -15.49 3.66 51.87
C GLN A 45 -14.21 2.83 51.61
N GLN A 46 -13.14 3.28 52.26
CA GLN A 46 -11.92 2.55 52.57
C GLN A 46 -12.19 1.63 53.77
N GLN A 47 -11.58 0.44 53.79
CA GLN A 47 -11.33 -0.32 55.02
C GLN A 47 -9.97 -1.02 54.95
N HIS A 48 -9.28 -1.01 56.09
CA HIS A 48 -7.88 -1.36 56.31
C HIS A 48 -7.77 -2.41 57.44
N ASN A 49 -6.87 -3.39 57.25
CA ASN A 49 -6.13 -4.25 58.21
C ASN A 49 -6.87 -5.38 58.99
N PRO A 50 -6.16 -6.42 59.56
CA PRO A 50 -4.70 -6.63 59.69
C PRO A 50 -4.11 -8.04 59.37
N GLN A 51 -2.76 -8.12 59.39
CA GLN A 51 -1.89 -9.31 59.27
C GLN A 51 -2.00 -10.31 60.44
N PRO A 52 -1.40 -11.51 60.28
CA PRO A 52 -0.33 -11.90 61.21
C PRO A 52 0.92 -12.56 60.57
N GLU A 53 2.08 -12.22 61.16
CA GLU A 53 3.17 -13.11 61.61
C GLU A 53 4.17 -13.77 60.62
N VAL A 54 5.43 -13.88 61.08
CA VAL A 54 6.69 -14.07 60.33
C VAL A 54 7.36 -15.41 60.68
N ALA A 55 8.02 -16.02 59.67
CA ALA A 55 9.29 -16.81 59.68
C ALA A 55 9.19 -18.23 59.03
N PRO A 56 10.30 -18.88 58.62
CA PRO A 56 11.43 -18.39 57.82
C PRO A 56 11.81 -19.31 56.62
N ASN A 57 12.64 -18.76 55.72
CA ASN A 57 13.48 -19.32 54.66
C ASN A 57 13.52 -20.84 54.40
N SER A 58 13.36 -21.20 53.12
CA SER A 58 13.99 -22.38 52.51
C SER A 58 14.44 -22.07 51.09
N ASP A 59 15.75 -22.21 50.85
CA ASP A 59 16.44 -22.04 49.58
C ASP A 59 15.77 -22.77 48.41
N SER A 60 15.69 -22.11 47.26
CA SER A 60 15.52 -22.76 45.95
C SER A 60 16.23 -21.95 44.86
N PRO A 61 16.92 -22.62 43.93
CA PRO A 61 17.97 -22.03 43.11
C PRO A 61 17.41 -21.12 42.01
N ALA A 62 18.16 -20.07 41.72
CA ALA A 62 17.88 -19.08 40.68
C ALA A 62 17.56 -19.73 39.31
N SER A 63 16.39 -19.39 38.78
CA SER A 63 16.06 -19.62 37.37
C SER A 63 16.93 -18.73 36.48
N PRO A 64 17.42 -19.23 35.33
CA PRO A 64 18.23 -18.42 34.41
C PRO A 64 17.38 -17.27 33.82
N PRO A 65 18.00 -16.14 33.43
CA PRO A 65 17.27 -14.98 32.94
C PRO A 65 16.53 -15.34 31.66
N ALA A 66 15.23 -15.03 31.65
CA ALA A 66 14.37 -15.17 30.49
C ALA A 66 15.03 -14.48 29.29
N ALA A 67 15.35 -15.28 28.27
CA ALA A 67 15.77 -14.77 26.98
C ALA A 67 14.67 -13.83 26.48
N ASN A 68 15.06 -12.61 26.09
CA ASN A 68 14.19 -11.64 25.44
C ASN A 68 13.54 -12.28 24.20
N SER A 69 12.33 -12.80 24.35
CA SER A 69 11.49 -13.19 23.23
C SER A 69 10.94 -11.91 22.63
N THR A 70 11.55 -11.45 21.54
CA THR A 70 10.91 -10.52 20.61
C THR A 70 9.53 -11.08 20.27
N PRO A 71 8.44 -10.29 20.35
CA PRO A 71 7.12 -10.78 20.01
C PRO A 71 7.12 -11.20 18.54
N THR A 72 7.05 -12.52 18.32
CA THR A 72 6.97 -13.11 16.98
C THR A 72 5.70 -12.58 16.32
N GLN A 73 5.83 -11.85 15.21
CA GLN A 73 4.65 -11.38 14.48
C GLN A 73 3.81 -12.61 14.07
N PRO A 74 2.48 -12.51 14.16
CA PRO A 74 1.61 -13.63 13.78
C PRO A 74 1.87 -14.02 12.32
N PRO A 75 1.84 -15.32 11.99
CA PRO A 75 2.11 -15.80 10.65
C PRO A 75 1.17 -15.15 9.62
N LEU A 76 1.72 -14.82 8.44
CA LEU A 76 0.96 -14.21 7.35
C LEU A 76 -0.06 -15.21 6.81
N VAL A 77 -1.35 -14.92 6.99
CA VAL A 77 -2.43 -15.72 6.41
C VAL A 77 -2.85 -15.10 5.08
N TYR A 78 -2.67 -15.83 4.00
CA TYR A 78 -3.15 -15.43 2.68
C TYR A 78 -4.56 -16.00 2.43
N PRO A 79 -5.45 -15.24 1.78
CA PRO A 79 -6.67 -15.80 1.20
C PRO A 79 -6.37 -16.97 0.26
N SER A 80 -7.40 -17.80 0.02
CA SER A 80 -7.33 -18.85 -1.00
C SER A 80 -6.93 -18.27 -2.35
N ALA A 81 -6.20 -19.05 -3.15
CA ALA A 81 -5.83 -18.61 -4.49
C ALA A 81 -7.08 -18.21 -5.29
N PRO A 82 -7.07 -17.06 -5.98
CA PRO A 82 -8.24 -16.57 -6.70
C PRO A 82 -8.58 -17.42 -7.94
N SER A 83 -7.64 -18.25 -8.40
CA SER A 83 -7.80 -19.15 -9.54
C SER A 83 -7.01 -20.44 -9.28
N PRO A 84 -7.58 -21.62 -9.58
CA PRO A 84 -6.84 -22.88 -9.56
C PRO A 84 -6.01 -23.10 -10.84
N HIS A 85 -6.10 -22.21 -11.83
CA HIS A 85 -5.52 -22.43 -13.16
C HIS A 85 -4.23 -21.66 -13.44
N HIS A 86 -3.94 -20.62 -12.65
CA HIS A 86 -2.76 -19.80 -12.83
C HIS A 86 -2.33 -19.16 -11.52
N THR A 87 -1.03 -19.04 -11.33
CA THR A 87 -0.39 -18.48 -10.13
C THR A 87 0.60 -17.36 -10.48
N ASP A 88 0.92 -17.20 -11.76
CA ASP A 88 1.89 -16.26 -12.30
C ASP A 88 1.48 -15.82 -13.73
N LEU A 89 2.24 -14.89 -14.31
CA LEU A 89 1.96 -14.36 -15.64
C LEU A 89 2.02 -15.45 -16.74
N ARG A 90 2.98 -16.38 -16.66
CA ARG A 90 3.21 -17.42 -17.67
C ARG A 90 2.01 -18.38 -17.71
N SER A 91 1.63 -18.93 -16.56
CA SER A 91 0.47 -19.81 -16.40
C SER A 91 -0.84 -19.11 -16.75
N PHE A 92 -0.98 -17.81 -16.44
CA PHE A 92 -2.14 -17.02 -16.83
C PHE A 92 -2.26 -16.87 -18.36
N LEU A 93 -1.18 -16.52 -19.06
CA LEU A 93 -1.17 -16.40 -20.52
C LEU A 93 -1.49 -17.75 -21.19
N ALA A 94 -0.93 -18.85 -20.68
CA ALA A 94 -1.24 -20.20 -21.16
C ALA A 94 -2.72 -20.56 -20.94
N HIS A 95 -3.28 -20.21 -19.78
CA HIS A 95 -4.71 -20.39 -19.49
C HIS A 95 -5.58 -19.57 -20.44
N ALA A 96 -5.28 -18.28 -20.62
CA ALA A 96 -6.02 -17.37 -21.49
C ALA A 96 -6.03 -17.85 -22.95
N ALA A 97 -4.90 -18.35 -23.45
CA ALA A 97 -4.80 -18.95 -24.77
C ALA A 97 -5.68 -20.21 -24.90
N ARG A 98 -5.60 -21.13 -23.92
CA ARG A 98 -6.37 -22.38 -23.92
C ARG A 98 -7.88 -22.17 -23.85
N THR A 99 -8.34 -21.14 -23.15
CA THR A 99 -9.76 -20.83 -22.97
C THR A 99 -10.29 -19.78 -23.96
N ASN A 100 -9.44 -19.29 -24.87
CA ASN A 100 -9.76 -18.19 -25.79
C ASN A 100 -10.27 -16.93 -25.06
N LEU A 101 -9.69 -16.62 -23.90
CA LEU A 101 -10.03 -15.41 -23.15
C LEU A 101 -9.60 -14.18 -23.96
N SER A 102 -10.57 -13.31 -24.26
CA SER A 102 -10.32 -12.11 -25.06
C SER A 102 -9.30 -11.18 -24.40
N PRO A 103 -8.21 -10.77 -25.10
CA PRO A 103 -7.22 -9.83 -24.59
C PRO A 103 -7.76 -8.43 -24.27
N THR A 104 -8.94 -8.09 -24.78
CA THR A 104 -9.63 -6.81 -24.52
C THR A 104 -10.63 -6.88 -23.38
N SER A 105 -10.89 -8.08 -22.84
CA SER A 105 -11.78 -8.25 -21.70
C SER A 105 -11.20 -7.60 -20.43
N THR A 106 -12.07 -7.11 -19.56
CA THR A 106 -11.66 -6.53 -18.27
C THR A 106 -10.93 -7.54 -17.39
N VAL A 107 -11.36 -8.81 -17.41
CA VAL A 107 -10.71 -9.90 -16.68
C VAL A 107 -9.28 -10.11 -17.18
N TYR A 108 -9.08 -10.17 -18.50
CA TYR A 108 -7.73 -10.34 -19.06
C TYR A 108 -6.84 -9.15 -18.69
N VAL A 109 -7.33 -7.93 -18.97
CA VAL A 109 -6.55 -6.70 -18.76
C VAL A 109 -6.19 -6.52 -17.28
N GLY A 110 -7.12 -6.76 -16.36
CA GLY A 110 -6.88 -6.69 -14.92
C GLY A 110 -5.89 -7.74 -14.44
N THR A 111 -6.17 -9.01 -14.71
CA THR A 111 -5.33 -10.14 -14.27
C THR A 111 -3.91 -10.06 -14.82
N HIS A 112 -3.77 -9.71 -16.11
CA HIS A 112 -2.46 -9.48 -16.72
C HIS A 112 -1.73 -8.34 -16.01
N TYR A 113 -2.40 -7.21 -15.78
CA TYR A 113 -1.78 -6.04 -15.17
C TYR A 113 -1.32 -6.31 -13.73
N GLU A 114 -2.11 -7.04 -12.94
CA GLU A 114 -1.77 -7.45 -11.59
C GLU A 114 -0.49 -8.31 -11.56
N TYR A 115 -0.39 -9.31 -12.43
CA TYR A 115 0.82 -10.14 -12.54
C TYR A 115 2.03 -9.36 -13.03
N THR A 116 1.84 -8.48 -14.03
CA THR A 116 2.92 -7.61 -14.52
C THR A 116 3.42 -6.68 -13.42
N ALA A 117 2.53 -6.04 -12.67
CA ALA A 117 2.87 -5.17 -11.54
C ALA A 117 3.63 -5.93 -10.45
N SER A 118 3.16 -7.12 -10.08
CA SER A 118 3.82 -8.01 -9.13
C SER A 118 5.26 -8.34 -9.54
N LEU A 119 5.46 -8.74 -10.81
CA LEU A 119 6.77 -9.06 -11.35
C LEU A 119 7.70 -7.84 -11.40
N ALA A 120 7.18 -6.68 -11.81
CA ALA A 120 7.94 -5.44 -11.86
C ALA A 120 8.41 -4.99 -10.47
N LEU A 121 7.54 -5.12 -9.47
CA LEU A 121 7.83 -4.75 -8.08
C LEU A 121 8.81 -5.71 -7.39
N ALA A 122 8.94 -6.95 -7.87
CA ALA A 122 9.91 -7.91 -7.34
C ALA A 122 11.36 -7.41 -7.41
N ARG A 123 11.72 -6.67 -8.48
CA ARG A 123 13.04 -6.04 -8.64
C ARG A 123 13.38 -5.05 -7.51
N TYR A 124 12.36 -4.55 -6.81
CA TYR A 124 12.49 -3.60 -5.71
C TYR A 124 12.40 -4.26 -4.32
N GLY A 125 12.44 -5.60 -4.27
CA GLY A 125 12.39 -6.38 -3.02
C GLY A 125 10.98 -6.69 -2.52
N LEU A 126 9.94 -6.52 -3.35
CA LEU A 126 8.57 -6.88 -3.01
C LEU A 126 8.27 -8.31 -3.45
N SER A 127 7.98 -9.20 -2.51
CA SER A 127 7.42 -10.52 -2.78
C SER A 127 5.90 -10.46 -2.65
N LEU A 128 5.22 -10.31 -3.79
CA LEU A 128 3.76 -10.13 -3.85
C LEU A 128 3.08 -11.35 -4.46
N ARG A 129 1.93 -11.71 -3.89
CA ARG A 129 1.04 -12.76 -4.37
C ARG A 129 -0.29 -12.14 -4.78
N ARG A 130 -0.78 -12.53 -5.95
CA ARG A 130 -2.12 -12.17 -6.42
C ARG A 130 -3.19 -12.83 -5.54
N VAL A 131 -4.10 -12.00 -5.04
CA VAL A 131 -5.30 -12.41 -4.28
C VAL A 131 -6.59 -11.80 -4.85
N GLY A 132 -6.48 -10.89 -5.82
CA GLY A 132 -7.60 -10.20 -6.47
C GLY A 132 -8.60 -11.16 -7.12
N GLY A 133 -9.89 -10.89 -6.92
CA GLY A 133 -10.99 -11.78 -7.28
C GLY A 133 -12.32 -11.34 -6.69
N VAL A 134 -13.31 -12.23 -6.70
CA VAL A 134 -14.62 -11.93 -6.12
C VAL A 134 -14.48 -11.72 -4.60
N ALA A 135 -14.98 -10.59 -4.10
CA ALA A 135 -14.95 -10.21 -2.68
C ALA A 135 -13.56 -9.96 -2.07
N ASP A 136 -12.60 -9.48 -2.87
CA ASP A 136 -11.25 -9.11 -2.45
C ASP A 136 -11.14 -7.76 -1.70
N ALA A 137 -12.27 -7.06 -1.51
CA ALA A 137 -12.35 -5.73 -0.93
C ALA A 137 -11.40 -4.69 -1.58
N GLY A 138 -11.07 -4.88 -2.85
CA GLY A 138 -10.17 -4.01 -3.62
C GLY A 138 -8.69 -4.26 -3.38
N ILE A 139 -8.30 -5.37 -2.73
CA ILE A 139 -6.92 -5.80 -2.56
C ILE A 139 -6.58 -6.80 -3.67
N ASP A 140 -5.72 -6.39 -4.60
CA ASP A 140 -5.35 -7.23 -5.73
C ASP A 140 -4.11 -8.10 -5.41
N LEU A 141 -3.16 -7.55 -4.65
CA LEU A 141 -1.92 -8.24 -4.23
C LEU A 141 -1.69 -8.12 -2.72
N LEU A 142 -1.11 -9.16 -2.12
CA LEU A 142 -0.62 -9.18 -0.75
C LEU A 142 0.81 -9.71 -0.72
N GLY A 143 1.66 -9.18 0.15
CA GLY A 143 3.04 -9.65 0.20
C GLY A 143 3.95 -8.94 1.18
N THR A 144 5.25 -9.16 1.06
CA THR A 144 6.22 -8.48 1.92
C THR A 144 7.17 -7.64 1.11
N TRP A 145 7.65 -6.55 1.69
CA TRP A 145 8.72 -5.74 1.15
C TRP A 145 9.94 -5.84 2.03
N SER A 146 11.00 -6.47 1.51
CA SER A 146 12.28 -6.61 2.17
C SER A 146 13.18 -5.44 1.78
N LEU A 147 13.42 -4.54 2.71
CA LEU A 147 14.25 -3.36 2.53
C LEU A 147 15.65 -3.61 3.11
N PRO A 148 16.71 -3.62 2.29
CA PRO A 148 18.07 -3.73 2.79
C PRO A 148 18.47 -2.42 3.47
N THR A 149 18.53 -2.43 4.80
CA THR A 149 19.05 -1.32 5.60
C THR A 149 20.49 -1.65 6.02
N PRO A 150 21.52 -0.90 5.54
CA PRO A 150 22.88 -1.07 6.00
C PRO A 150 22.95 -0.77 7.50
N VAL A 151 23.52 -1.69 8.29
CA VAL A 151 23.72 -1.46 9.73
C VAL A 151 24.83 -0.41 9.91
N PRO A 152 24.63 0.63 10.76
CA PRO A 152 25.65 1.66 10.98
C PRO A 152 26.94 1.18 11.65
N THR A 153 26.94 -0.03 12.22
CA THR A 153 28.01 -0.57 13.05
C THR A 153 28.95 -1.47 12.26
N ASP A 154 30.16 -0.97 12.04
CA ASP A 154 31.36 -1.65 11.51
C ASP A 154 31.46 -1.79 9.96
N PRO A 155 32.26 -0.95 9.27
CA PRO A 155 32.51 -1.08 7.82
C PRO A 155 33.24 -2.38 7.44
N ALA A 156 33.82 -3.12 8.39
CA ALA A 156 34.43 -4.43 8.17
C ALA A 156 33.42 -5.59 8.20
N ARG A 157 32.18 -5.34 8.67
CA ARG A 157 31.10 -6.32 8.72
C ARG A 157 29.90 -5.73 7.99
N GLN A 158 29.78 -6.02 6.69
CA GLN A 158 28.59 -5.69 5.90
C GLN A 158 27.38 -6.53 6.35
N GLN A 159 26.90 -6.31 7.57
CA GLN A 159 25.64 -6.86 8.04
C GLN A 159 24.55 -5.89 7.60
N HIS A 160 23.61 -6.36 6.77
CA HIS A 160 22.42 -5.60 6.42
C HIS A 160 21.30 -6.08 7.34
N HIS A 161 20.63 -5.15 8.02
CA HIS A 161 19.36 -5.45 8.66
C HIS A 161 18.27 -5.35 7.59
N THR A 162 17.36 -6.31 7.53
CA THR A 162 16.24 -6.26 6.59
C THR A 162 15.00 -5.80 7.33
N VAL A 163 14.51 -4.60 7.02
CA VAL A 163 13.16 -4.20 7.45
C VAL A 163 12.19 -4.94 6.54
N GLN A 164 11.28 -5.72 7.12
CA GLN A 164 10.24 -6.42 6.38
C GLN A 164 8.89 -5.77 6.65
N LEU A 165 8.32 -5.14 5.63
CA LEU A 165 6.98 -4.56 5.70
C LEU A 165 5.97 -5.49 5.08
N ARG A 166 4.76 -5.56 5.65
CA ARG A 166 3.62 -6.16 4.96
C ARG A 166 3.08 -5.16 3.94
N VAL A 167 2.74 -5.64 2.77
CA VAL A 167 2.21 -4.86 1.67
C VAL A 167 0.83 -5.37 1.28
N LEU A 168 -0.12 -4.44 1.23
CA LEU A 168 -1.39 -4.62 0.53
C LEU A 168 -1.39 -3.71 -0.69
N ALA A 169 -1.65 -4.25 -1.87
CA ALA A 169 -1.61 -3.45 -3.09
C ALA A 169 -2.91 -3.58 -3.88
N GLN A 170 -3.31 -2.45 -4.44
CA GLN A 170 -4.39 -2.34 -5.40
C GLN A 170 -3.78 -1.98 -6.76
N CYS A 171 -4.15 -2.71 -7.81
CA CYS A 171 -3.68 -2.54 -9.17
C CYS A 171 -4.81 -2.01 -10.06
N LYS A 172 -4.62 -0.85 -10.69
CA LYS A 172 -5.61 -0.27 -11.62
C LYS A 172 -4.98 0.07 -12.97
N ALA A 173 -5.37 -0.68 -14.00
CA ALA A 173 -4.98 -0.47 -15.39
C ALA A 173 -5.74 0.71 -16.05
N VAL A 174 -5.71 1.89 -15.43
CA VAL A 174 -6.46 3.08 -15.85
C VAL A 174 -5.56 4.17 -16.41
N GLN A 175 -6.05 4.88 -17.43
CA GLN A 175 -5.30 5.96 -18.09
C GLN A 175 -5.29 7.27 -17.28
N ARG A 176 -6.24 7.45 -16.34
CA ARG A 176 -6.36 8.67 -15.53
C ARG A 176 -6.62 8.30 -14.07
N PRO A 177 -5.59 7.98 -13.29
CA PRO A 177 -5.76 7.70 -11.87
C PRO A 177 -6.25 8.95 -11.12
N GLY A 178 -7.35 8.81 -10.39
CA GLY A 178 -8.00 9.89 -9.66
C GLY A 178 -8.02 9.67 -8.14
N PRO A 179 -8.23 10.72 -7.33
CA PRO A 179 -8.15 10.66 -5.87
C PRO A 179 -9.13 9.68 -5.20
N HIS A 180 -10.19 9.24 -5.90
CA HIS A 180 -11.10 8.22 -5.40
C HIS A 180 -10.40 6.87 -5.16
N LEU A 181 -9.38 6.53 -5.95
CA LEU A 181 -8.60 5.30 -5.79
C LEU A 181 -7.84 5.26 -4.47
N VAL A 182 -7.37 6.41 -3.98
CA VAL A 182 -6.73 6.49 -2.67
C VAL A 182 -7.75 6.18 -1.57
N ARG A 183 -8.98 6.72 -1.67
CA ARG A 183 -10.07 6.45 -0.70
C ARG A 183 -10.54 4.99 -0.75
N GLU A 184 -10.56 4.39 -1.93
CA GLU A 184 -10.84 2.96 -2.11
C GLU A 184 -9.78 2.13 -1.36
N LEU A 185 -8.50 2.47 -1.53
CA LEU A 185 -7.41 1.82 -0.79
C LEU A 185 -7.50 2.06 0.73
N GLU A 186 -7.96 3.23 1.19
CA GLU A 186 -8.21 3.47 2.63
C GLU A 186 -9.26 2.50 3.19
N GLY A 187 -10.29 2.17 2.39
CA GLY A 187 -11.28 1.14 2.73
C GLY A 187 -10.67 -0.27 2.78
N ALA A 188 -9.75 -0.56 1.87
CA ALA A 188 -9.08 -1.86 1.79
C ALA A 188 -8.26 -2.18 3.07
N PHE A 189 -7.64 -1.18 3.71
CA PHE A 189 -6.97 -1.37 5.01
C PHE A 189 -7.90 -1.95 6.09
N ALA A 190 -9.15 -1.48 6.15
CA ALA A 190 -10.12 -1.97 7.12
C ALA A 190 -10.57 -3.41 6.81
N ALA A 191 -10.62 -3.76 5.52
CA ALA A 191 -11.08 -5.07 5.04
C ALA A 191 -9.96 -6.11 4.91
N ALA A 192 -8.68 -5.71 5.06
CA ALA A 192 -7.52 -6.58 4.88
C ALA A 192 -7.63 -7.90 5.67
N PRO A 193 -7.10 -9.05 5.19
CA PRO A 193 -7.22 -10.32 5.92
C PRO A 193 -6.50 -10.32 7.28
N ALA A 194 -6.78 -11.32 8.12
CA ALA A 194 -6.04 -11.51 9.38
C ALA A 194 -4.53 -11.64 9.10
N GLY A 195 -3.70 -11.02 9.95
CA GLY A 195 -2.25 -10.94 9.73
C GLY A 195 -1.81 -9.83 8.78
N TRP A 196 -2.73 -9.19 8.06
CA TRP A 196 -2.51 -7.99 7.22
C TRP A 196 -3.10 -6.72 7.83
N ARG A 197 -3.84 -6.88 8.92
CA ARG A 197 -4.32 -5.81 9.79
C ARG A 197 -3.27 -5.50 10.84
N GLY A 198 -3.04 -4.22 11.10
CA GLY A 198 -2.12 -3.80 12.15
C GLY A 198 -1.98 -2.29 12.18
N ARG A 199 -1.64 -1.75 13.35
CA ARG A 199 -1.26 -0.34 13.47
C ARG A 199 0.18 -0.08 13.03
N THR A 200 1.00 -1.12 12.90
CA THR A 200 2.41 -1.00 12.50
C THR A 200 2.86 -2.10 11.53
N GLY A 201 3.87 -1.80 10.73
CA GLY A 201 4.53 -2.69 9.78
C GLY A 201 3.66 -3.08 8.57
N VAL A 202 2.71 -2.23 8.18
CA VAL A 202 1.83 -2.45 7.01
C VAL A 202 1.80 -1.20 6.15
N VAL A 203 2.07 -1.34 4.85
CA VAL A 203 1.99 -0.27 3.85
C VAL A 203 1.04 -0.65 2.72
N GLY A 204 0.22 0.30 2.30
CA GLY A 204 -0.70 0.16 1.18
C GLY A 204 -0.10 0.75 -0.10
N LEU A 205 -0.13 0.03 -1.22
CA LEU A 205 0.36 0.54 -2.50
C LEU A 205 -0.77 0.64 -3.52
N LEU A 206 -1.00 1.85 -4.05
CA LEU A 206 -1.81 2.03 -5.25
C LEU A 206 -0.89 1.95 -6.47
N VAL A 207 -1.02 0.88 -7.27
CA VAL A 207 -0.27 0.67 -8.51
C VAL A 207 -1.17 1.02 -9.69
N ALA A 208 -0.75 1.98 -10.50
CA ALA A 208 -1.51 2.42 -11.67
C ALA A 208 -0.64 2.57 -12.92
N GLU A 209 -1.27 2.51 -14.09
CA GLU A 209 -0.53 2.53 -15.36
C GLU A 209 0.19 3.87 -15.60
N LYS A 210 -0.40 4.96 -15.12
CA LYS A 210 0.10 6.32 -15.36
C LYS A 210 0.59 6.98 -14.08
N PRO A 211 1.53 7.94 -14.18
CA PRO A 211 1.97 8.75 -13.05
C PRO A 211 0.84 9.38 -12.27
N ALA A 212 1.07 9.58 -10.97
CA ALA A 212 0.13 10.20 -10.07
C ALA A 212 -0.31 11.56 -10.61
N THR A 213 -1.62 11.83 -10.57
CA THR A 213 -2.13 13.18 -10.78
C THR A 213 -1.89 14.04 -9.53
N ARG A 214 -2.08 15.36 -9.65
CA ARG A 214 -2.06 16.25 -8.48
C ARG A 214 -3.06 15.80 -7.42
N GLY A 215 -4.27 15.41 -7.83
CA GLY A 215 -5.30 14.90 -6.92
C GLY A 215 -4.88 13.64 -6.17
N ILE A 216 -4.20 12.71 -6.84
CA ILE A 216 -3.62 11.53 -6.18
C ILE A 216 -2.59 11.94 -5.13
N ARG A 217 -1.61 12.78 -5.49
CA ARG A 217 -0.56 13.23 -4.55
C ARG A 217 -1.14 13.91 -3.31
N GLU A 218 -2.11 14.80 -3.51
CA GLU A 218 -2.79 15.49 -2.42
C GLU A 218 -3.63 14.55 -1.54
N ALA A 219 -4.32 13.57 -2.14
CA ALA A 219 -5.07 12.57 -1.38
C ALA A 219 -4.13 11.66 -0.58
N LEU A 220 -3.06 11.17 -1.20
CA LEU A 220 -2.03 10.33 -0.57
C LEU A 220 -1.41 11.04 0.65
N GLY A 221 -1.06 12.32 0.51
CA GLY A 221 -0.47 13.11 1.60
C GLY A 221 -1.43 13.42 2.76
N ARG A 222 -2.75 13.44 2.52
CA ARG A 222 -3.76 13.63 3.58
C ARG A 222 -4.21 12.34 4.25
N SER A 223 -3.97 11.19 3.63
CA SER A 223 -4.35 9.90 4.18
C SER A 223 -3.67 9.67 5.53
N ARG A 224 -4.43 9.12 6.47
CA ARG A 224 -3.91 8.73 7.79
C ARG A 224 -3.23 7.36 7.78
N TRP A 225 -3.40 6.62 6.69
CA TRP A 225 -2.83 5.29 6.50
C TRP A 225 -1.44 5.36 5.87
N PRO A 226 -0.53 4.43 6.21
CA PRO A 226 0.78 4.31 5.58
C PRO A 226 0.63 3.89 4.11
N MET A 227 0.85 4.80 3.17
CA MET A 227 0.52 4.54 1.76
C MET A 227 1.61 5.00 0.79
N GLY A 228 1.70 4.27 -0.33
CA GLY A 228 2.49 4.59 -1.50
C GLY A 228 1.68 4.55 -2.79
N PHE A 229 2.25 5.18 -3.81
CA PHE A 229 1.76 5.15 -5.18
C PHE A 229 2.90 4.71 -6.10
N VAL A 230 2.59 3.81 -7.03
CA VAL A 230 3.52 3.33 -8.05
C VAL A 230 2.90 3.53 -9.42
N ALA A 231 3.63 4.22 -10.31
CA ALA A 231 3.33 4.18 -11.74
C ALA A 231 4.09 3.03 -12.37
N CYS A 232 3.36 2.02 -12.84
CA CYS A 232 3.92 0.86 -13.52
C CYS A 232 3.19 0.67 -14.85
N SER A 233 3.92 0.77 -15.96
CA SER A 233 3.36 0.57 -17.30
C SER A 233 2.86 -0.86 -17.49
N ARG A 234 2.03 -1.08 -18.53
CA ARG A 234 1.57 -2.43 -18.92
C ARG A 234 2.70 -3.36 -19.37
N ALA A 235 3.88 -2.81 -19.66
CA ALA A 235 5.08 -3.56 -19.99
C ALA A 235 5.96 -3.84 -18.76
N GLY A 236 5.54 -3.45 -17.55
CA GLY A 236 6.30 -3.68 -16.32
C GLY A 236 7.41 -2.66 -16.06
N LYS A 237 7.41 -1.51 -16.74
CA LYS A 237 8.35 -0.40 -16.45
C LYS A 237 7.80 0.43 -15.29
N VAL A 238 8.54 0.50 -14.20
CA VAL A 238 8.23 1.38 -13.07
C VAL A 238 8.77 2.78 -13.35
N GLU A 239 7.88 3.76 -13.41
CA GLU A 239 8.17 5.14 -13.84
C GLU A 239 8.11 6.14 -12.69
N GLN A 240 7.39 5.81 -11.62
CA GLN A 240 7.26 6.65 -10.44
C GLN A 240 6.99 5.78 -9.22
N PHE A 241 7.60 6.17 -8.10
CA PHE A 241 7.33 5.62 -6.78
C PHE A 241 7.20 6.82 -5.82
N LEU A 242 6.14 6.85 -5.03
CA LEU A 242 5.87 7.90 -4.04
C LEU A 242 5.30 7.25 -2.79
N TRP A 243 5.46 7.90 -1.64
CA TRP A 243 4.78 7.50 -0.41
C TRP A 243 4.52 8.72 0.48
N ASN A 244 3.62 8.55 1.45
CA ASN A 244 3.32 9.59 2.42
C ASN A 244 4.18 9.43 3.68
N ARG A 245 4.17 10.47 4.53
CA ARG A 245 4.87 10.49 5.82
C ARG A 245 4.51 9.31 6.71
N ARG A 246 3.26 8.83 6.67
CA ARG A 246 2.81 7.69 7.46
C ARG A 246 3.55 6.40 7.06
N ALA A 247 3.88 6.22 5.78
CA ALA A 247 4.69 5.10 5.32
C ALA A 247 6.16 5.22 5.77
N GLU A 248 6.70 6.43 5.89
CA GLU A 248 8.04 6.65 6.45
C GLU A 248 8.09 6.20 7.92
N GLU A 249 7.07 6.58 8.70
CA GLU A 249 6.89 6.19 10.11
C GLU A 249 6.79 4.66 10.31
N GLU A 250 6.37 3.91 9.28
CA GLU A 250 6.28 2.45 9.33
C GLU A 250 7.59 1.71 8.95
N GLY A 251 8.59 2.43 8.44
CA GLY A 251 9.88 1.82 8.07
C GLY A 251 10.40 2.22 6.70
N LEU A 252 9.74 3.15 5.99
CA LEU A 252 10.32 3.75 4.77
C LEU A 252 11.22 4.96 5.07
N GLU A 253 11.44 5.31 6.34
CA GLU A 253 12.36 6.40 6.70
C GLU A 253 13.76 6.17 6.11
N GLY A 254 14.28 7.18 5.42
CA GLY A 254 15.58 7.10 4.76
C GLY A 254 15.55 6.41 3.39
N LEU A 255 14.44 5.78 3.01
CA LEU A 255 14.22 5.37 1.63
C LEU A 255 14.00 6.62 0.76
N GLY A 256 14.37 6.54 -0.50
CA GLY A 256 14.15 7.58 -1.50
C GLY A 256 14.03 6.99 -2.89
N VAL A 257 13.81 7.86 -3.87
CA VAL A 257 13.71 7.48 -5.27
C VAL A 257 14.77 8.23 -6.06
N GLY A 258 15.51 7.48 -6.87
CA GLY A 258 16.53 8.00 -7.76
C GLY A 258 16.30 7.53 -9.19
N THR A 259 17.21 7.93 -10.07
CA THR A 259 17.24 7.45 -11.45
C THR A 259 18.66 7.01 -11.76
N ARG A 260 18.79 5.87 -12.42
CA ARG A 260 20.03 5.46 -13.09
C ARG A 260 19.79 5.36 -14.59
N TYR A 261 20.86 5.39 -15.37
CA TYR A 261 20.80 5.11 -16.79
C TYR A 261 21.25 3.67 -17.02
N ALA A 262 20.45 2.90 -17.75
CA ALA A 262 20.84 1.60 -18.26
C ALA A 262 21.89 1.76 -19.37
N LEU A 263 22.53 0.66 -19.77
CA LEU A 263 23.60 0.66 -20.78
C LEU A 263 23.14 1.16 -22.15
N ASP A 264 21.86 1.01 -22.45
CA ASP A 264 21.18 1.51 -23.65
C ASP A 264 20.80 3.00 -23.56
N GLY A 265 21.09 3.66 -22.44
CA GLY A 265 20.75 5.06 -22.17
C GLY A 265 19.34 5.28 -21.63
N GLU A 266 18.55 4.23 -21.43
CA GLU A 266 17.21 4.34 -20.86
C GLU A 266 17.26 4.69 -19.37
N LYS A 267 16.34 5.58 -18.94
CA LYS A 267 16.19 5.92 -17.52
C LYS A 267 15.46 4.81 -16.78
N GLU A 268 16.10 4.27 -15.74
CA GLU A 268 15.51 3.33 -14.80
C GLU A 268 15.30 4.00 -13.44
N LEU A 269 14.09 3.87 -12.89
CA LEU A 269 13.80 4.28 -11.52
C LEU A 269 14.47 3.30 -10.54
N VAL A 270 15.21 3.82 -9.58
CA VAL A 270 15.83 3.03 -8.51
C VAL A 270 15.36 3.53 -7.15
N LEU A 271 15.34 2.64 -6.17
CA LEU A 271 15.21 3.05 -4.78
C LEU A 271 16.58 3.45 -4.25
N THR A 272 16.58 4.39 -3.32
CA THR A 272 17.80 4.81 -2.63
C THR A 272 17.62 4.65 -1.13
N TRP A 273 18.70 4.33 -0.43
CA TRP A 273 18.76 4.34 1.02
C TRP A 273 19.75 5.40 1.48
N ARG A 274 19.26 6.43 2.19
CA ARG A 274 20.02 7.59 2.64
C ARG A 274 20.88 8.19 1.52
N GLY A 275 20.27 8.32 0.34
CA GLY A 275 20.89 8.87 -0.87
C GLY A 275 21.75 7.90 -1.68
N ARG A 276 21.97 6.66 -1.22
CA ARG A 276 22.72 5.64 -1.97
C ARG A 276 21.78 4.73 -2.75
N ASN A 277 22.07 4.47 -4.02
CA ASN A 277 21.26 3.55 -4.82
C ASN A 277 21.24 2.16 -4.20
N LEU A 278 20.04 1.59 -4.07
CA LEU A 278 19.87 0.19 -3.76
C LEU A 278 20.01 -0.64 -5.06
N PRO A 279 20.69 -1.78 -5.02
CA PRO A 279 20.69 -2.71 -6.15
C PRO A 279 19.27 -3.21 -6.38
N PHE A 280 18.96 -3.57 -7.63
CA PHE A 280 17.78 -4.39 -7.85
C PHE A 280 18.01 -5.77 -7.27
N VAL A 281 16.96 -6.34 -6.70
CA VAL A 281 16.99 -7.74 -6.31
C VAL A 281 17.05 -8.56 -7.59
N GLU A 282 18.11 -9.35 -7.74
CA GLU A 282 18.17 -10.37 -8.77
C GLU A 282 16.99 -11.30 -8.51
N GLY A 283 16.02 -11.31 -9.43
CA GLY A 283 15.07 -12.42 -9.44
C GLY A 283 15.89 -13.67 -9.68
N GLU A 284 15.62 -14.75 -8.95
CA GLU A 284 15.82 -16.07 -9.55
C GLU A 284 15.16 -15.97 -10.92
N ALA A 285 15.98 -15.92 -11.97
CA ALA A 285 15.50 -16.24 -13.29
C ALA A 285 14.81 -17.58 -13.11
N ALA A 286 13.50 -17.63 -13.38
CA ALA A 286 12.82 -18.89 -13.54
C ALA A 286 13.48 -19.55 -14.76
N ASP A 287 14.58 -20.27 -14.50
CA ASP A 287 15.29 -21.09 -15.45
C ASP A 287 14.34 -22.22 -15.88
N GLY A 288 13.98 -22.23 -17.17
CA GLY A 288 13.34 -23.35 -17.89
C GLY A 288 11.81 -23.36 -17.94
#